data_AF-A0A7X2J2L3-F1
#
_entry.id   AF-A0A7X2J2L3-F1
#
_cell.length_a   1.000
_cell.length_b   1.000
_cell.length_c   1.000
_cell.angle_alpha   90.00
_cell.angle_beta   90.00
_cell.angle_gamma   90.00
#
_symmetry.space_group_name_H-M   'P 1'
#
loop_
_entity.id
_entity.type
_entity.pdbx_description
1 polymer ?
#
loop_
_entity_poly.entity_id
_entity_poly.type
_entity_poly.pdbx_seq_one_letter_code
_entity_poly.pdbx_strand_id
1 'polypeptide(L)'
;MKVLIHRELKKYGVDIRSIEQPQYSINKKDPSDFLINGLMELLDQYQRLEISLKLGRGRNKKAQQGGYAGGNVALGYKVEKGKKSLVIDDRQAKTVQRVFDLKEQYPLWTLTQLAERLNEEGHRTKQDKRFSKVQVKRILDRKTFYSGFLK
;
A
#
# COMPACT_ATOMS: atom_id res chain seq x y z
N MET A 1 4.30 -4.99 -22.49
CA MET A 1 3.25 -4.01 -22.82
C MET A 1 3.70 -3.00 -23.89
N LYS A 2 4.84 -2.31 -23.73
CA LYS A 2 5.33 -1.27 -24.68
C LYS A 2 5.53 -1.77 -26.12
N VAL A 3 6.15 -2.93 -26.34
CA VAL A 3 6.38 -3.49 -27.70
C VAL A 3 5.08 -3.70 -28.47
N LEU A 4 3.99 -4.04 -27.78
CA LEU A 4 2.67 -4.19 -28.39
C LEU A 4 2.12 -2.84 -28.85
N ILE A 5 2.27 -1.78 -28.04
CA ILE A 5 1.85 -0.42 -28.38
C ILE A 5 2.66 0.12 -29.57
N HIS A 6 3.99 -0.08 -29.56
CA HIS A 6 4.85 0.34 -30.67
C HIS A 6 4.49 -0.38 -31.99
N ARG A 7 4.20 -1.69 -31.91
CA ARG A 7 3.79 -2.48 -33.08
C ARG A 7 2.46 -1.98 -33.64
N GLU A 8 1.50 -1.67 -32.77
CA GLU A 8 0.18 -1.17 -33.18
C GLU A 8 0.30 0.21 -33.83
N LEU A 9 1.04 1.15 -33.23
CA LEU A 9 1.24 2.49 -33.79
C LEU A 9 1.95 2.46 -35.16
N LYS A 10 2.95 1.59 -35.31
CA LYS A 10 3.62 1.35 -36.60
C LYS A 10 2.66 0.84 -37.67
N LYS A 11 1.71 -0.03 -37.33
CA LYS A 11 0.72 -0.58 -38.26
C LYS A 11 -0.14 0.52 -38.89
N TYR A 12 -0.41 1.59 -38.14
CA TYR A 12 -1.18 2.75 -38.61
C TYR A 12 -0.30 3.90 -39.13
N GLY A 13 1.01 3.70 -39.29
CA GLY A 13 1.93 4.73 -39.79
C GLY A 13 2.14 5.91 -38.83
N VAL A 14 1.78 5.76 -37.56
CA VAL A 14 1.91 6.81 -36.54
C VAL A 14 3.30 6.77 -35.93
N ASP A 15 3.94 7.93 -35.76
CA ASP A 15 5.22 8.08 -35.08
C ASP A 15 5.06 8.75 -33.71
N ILE A 16 6.03 8.55 -32.81
CA ILE A 16 6.03 9.14 -31.47
C ILE A 16 7.04 10.28 -31.44
N ARG A 17 6.57 11.49 -31.09
CA ARG A 17 7.44 12.64 -30.81
C ARG A 17 7.55 12.85 -29.31
N SER A 18 8.74 12.67 -28.77
CA SER A 18 9.05 12.97 -27.37
C SER A 18 9.56 14.41 -27.24
N ILE A 19 9.09 15.12 -26.21
CA ILE A 19 9.59 16.47 -25.88
C ILE A 19 11.02 16.39 -25.35
N GLU A 20 11.30 15.37 -24.54
CA GLU A 20 12.62 15.15 -23.92
C GLU A 20 13.62 14.53 -24.89
N GLN A 21 13.14 13.79 -25.90
CA GLN A 21 13.96 13.17 -26.93
C GLN A 21 13.44 13.53 -28.33
N PRO A 22 13.73 14.75 -28.84
CA PRO A 22 13.17 15.23 -30.11
C PRO A 22 13.53 14.37 -31.32
N GLN A 23 14.68 13.68 -31.25
CA GLN A 23 15.18 12.79 -32.30
C GLN A 23 14.62 11.37 -32.23
N TYR A 24 13.89 11.03 -31.16
CA TYR A 24 13.26 9.72 -31.00
C TYR A 24 12.20 9.52 -32.09
N SER A 25 12.25 8.37 -32.75
CA SER A 25 11.25 7.93 -33.72
C SER A 25 11.16 6.42 -33.66
N ILE A 26 9.93 5.90 -33.67
CA ILE A 26 9.74 4.44 -33.66
C ILE A 26 10.07 3.83 -35.03
N ASN A 27 10.09 4.63 -36.09
CA ASN A 27 10.26 4.17 -37.48
C ASN A 27 11.72 4.15 -37.93
N LYS A 28 12.61 4.80 -37.18
CA LYS A 28 14.04 4.87 -37.49
C LYS A 28 14.73 3.53 -37.14
N LYS A 29 15.54 3.00 -38.05
CA LYS A 29 16.20 1.69 -37.93
C LYS A 29 17.71 1.78 -37.67
N ASP A 30 18.21 2.92 -37.22
CA ASP A 30 19.62 3.06 -36.90
C ASP A 30 19.97 2.16 -35.68
N PRO A 31 20.92 1.22 -35.82
CA PRO A 31 21.35 0.39 -34.70
C PRO A 31 21.86 1.20 -33.50
N SER A 32 22.47 2.37 -33.74
CA SER A 32 22.97 3.27 -32.70
C SER A 32 21.83 3.86 -31.88
N ASP A 33 20.77 4.33 -32.55
CA ASP A 33 19.58 4.88 -31.90
C ASP A 33 18.86 3.80 -31.08
N PHE A 34 18.80 2.56 -31.60
CA PHE A 34 18.23 1.44 -30.86
C PHE A 34 18.97 1.19 -29.53
N LEU A 35 20.31 1.19 -29.55
CA LEU A 35 21.14 0.99 -28.35
C LEU A 35 20.98 2.13 -27.35
N ILE A 36 21.05 3.40 -27.80
CA ILE A 36 20.93 4.57 -26.93
C ILE A 36 19.56 4.61 -26.27
N ASN A 37 18.49 4.37 -27.04
CA ASN A 37 17.13 4.35 -26.50
C ASN A 37 16.94 3.21 -25.49
N GLY A 38 17.47 2.02 -25.78
CA GLY A 38 17.44 0.89 -24.84
C GLY A 38 18.17 1.20 -23.53
N LEU A 39 19.34 1.84 -23.59
CA LEU A 39 20.09 2.27 -22.42
C LEU A 39 19.32 3.31 -21.59
N MET A 40 18.75 4.33 -22.23
CA MET A 40 17.94 5.35 -21.55
C MET A 40 16.73 4.73 -20.85
N GLU A 41 16.05 3.77 -21.50
CA GLU A 41 14.94 3.06 -20.86
C GLU A 41 15.38 2.28 -19.61
N LEU A 42 16.56 1.64 -19.65
CA LEU A 42 17.11 0.95 -18.49
C LEU A 42 17.44 1.92 -17.36
N LEU A 43 18.00 3.09 -17.68
CA LEU A 43 18.28 4.15 -16.70
C LEU A 43 16.99 4.65 -16.04
N ASP A 44 15.91 4.86 -16.80
CA ASP A 44 14.62 5.26 -16.24
C ASP A 44 14.03 4.20 -15.30
N GLN A 45 14.18 2.91 -15.63
CA GLN A 45 13.76 1.83 -14.73
C GLN A 45 14.59 1.83 -13.45
N TYR A 46 15.90 2.00 -13.58
CA TYR A 46 16.80 2.08 -12.43
C TYR A 46 16.41 3.24 -11.50
N GLN A 47 16.18 4.44 -12.03
CA GLN A 47 15.74 5.60 -11.24
C GLN A 47 14.42 5.34 -10.51
N ARG A 48 13.44 4.73 -11.19
CA ARG A 48 12.17 4.34 -10.55
C ARG A 48 12.38 3.39 -9.38
N LEU A 49 13.23 2.38 -9.55
CA LEU A 49 13.56 1.43 -8.48
C LEU A 49 14.28 2.14 -7.33
N GLU A 50 15.23 3.01 -7.63
CA GLU A 50 15.97 3.76 -6.64
C GLU A 50 15.07 4.68 -5.81
N ILE A 51 14.15 5.42 -6.45
CA ILE A 51 13.16 6.27 -5.77
C ILE A 51 12.26 5.41 -4.88
N SER A 52 11.77 4.27 -5.39
CA SER A 52 10.93 3.35 -4.62
C SER A 52 11.65 2.85 -3.36
N LEU A 53 12.93 2.51 -3.48
CA LEU A 53 13.78 2.11 -2.36
C LEU A 53 13.97 3.25 -1.35
N LYS A 54 14.29 4.47 -1.81
CA LYS A 54 14.46 5.65 -0.95
C LYS A 54 13.18 5.97 -0.18
N LEU A 55 12.02 5.96 -0.85
CA LEU A 55 10.71 6.17 -0.22
C LEU A 55 10.35 5.05 0.76
N GLY A 56 10.68 3.79 0.44
CA GLY A 56 10.54 2.66 1.34
C GLY A 56 11.36 2.84 2.62
N ARG A 57 12.65 3.16 2.49
CA ARG A 57 13.54 3.43 3.63
C ARG A 57 13.05 4.60 4.49
N GLY A 58 12.60 5.69 3.85
CA GLY A 58 12.04 6.85 4.57
C GLY A 58 10.81 6.49 5.39
N ARG A 59 9.90 5.68 4.84
CA ARG A 59 8.72 5.18 5.57
C ARG A 59 9.10 4.31 6.76
N ASN A 60 10.03 3.38 6.58
CA ASN A 60 10.49 2.50 7.66
C ASN A 60 11.18 3.29 8.79
N LYS A 61 12.08 4.23 8.44
CA LYS A 61 12.74 5.09 9.43
C LYS A 61 11.73 5.93 10.22
N LYS A 62 10.70 6.45 9.55
CA LYS A 62 9.63 7.20 10.21
C LYS A 62 8.82 6.33 11.15
N ALA A 63 8.50 5.10 10.76
CA ALA A 63 7.79 4.14 11.61
C ALA A 63 8.61 3.75 12.85
N GLN A 64 9.92 3.51 12.70
CA GLN A 64 10.84 3.21 13.80
C GLN A 64 10.92 4.37 14.82
N GLN A 65 10.81 5.61 14.36
CA GLN A 65 10.79 6.80 15.23
C GLN A 65 9.42 7.05 15.89
N GLY A 66 8.48 6.09 15.82
CA GLY A 66 7.11 6.24 16.34
C GLY A 66 6.25 7.19 15.51
N GLY A 67 6.73 7.62 14.35
CA GLY A 67 6.04 8.53 13.45
C GLY A 67 5.08 7.80 12.50
N TYR A 68 3.96 8.44 12.19
CA TYR A 68 2.99 7.92 11.23
C TYR A 68 3.43 8.15 9.79
N ALA A 69 3.79 7.07 9.07
CA ALA A 69 4.27 7.12 7.68
C ALA A 69 3.17 7.30 6.60
N GLY A 70 1.97 7.74 7.00
CA GLY A 70 0.84 8.03 6.09
C GLY A 70 -0.05 6.82 5.79
N GLY A 71 -1.13 7.06 5.04
CA GLY A 71 -2.13 6.04 4.66
C GLY A 71 -3.41 6.09 5.51
N ASN A 72 -4.10 4.96 5.60
CA ASN A 72 -5.23 4.78 6.52
C ASN A 72 -4.72 4.32 7.89
N VAL A 73 -5.14 5.01 8.95
CA VAL A 73 -4.78 4.69 10.33
C VAL A 73 -5.40 3.35 10.71
N ALA A 74 -4.62 2.47 11.37
CA ALA A 74 -5.14 1.22 11.89
C ALA A 74 -6.27 1.48 12.91
N LEU A 75 -7.24 0.57 12.97
CA LEU A 75 -8.31 0.61 13.96
C LEU A 75 -7.68 0.58 15.37
N GLY A 76 -8.16 1.39 16.31
CA GLY A 76 -7.55 1.51 17.64
C GLY A 76 -6.56 2.66 17.77
N TYR A 77 -6.21 3.32 16.65
CA TYR A 77 -5.34 4.49 16.65
C TYR A 77 -5.99 5.67 15.92
N LYS A 78 -5.62 6.87 16.35
CA LYS A 78 -5.91 8.15 15.72
C LYS A 78 -4.60 8.92 15.51
N VAL A 79 -4.60 9.79 14.51
CA VAL A 79 -3.50 10.74 14.30
C VAL A 79 -3.99 12.08 14.79
N GLU A 80 -3.27 12.69 15.73
CA GLU A 80 -3.56 14.07 16.12
C GLU A 80 -3.18 15.01 14.98
N LYS A 81 -4.11 15.90 14.58
CA LYS A 81 -3.81 16.91 13.57
C LYS A 81 -2.64 17.77 14.06
N GLY A 82 -1.58 17.88 13.26
CA GLY A 82 -0.36 18.63 13.60
C GLY A 82 0.74 17.81 14.27
N LYS A 83 0.41 16.70 14.95
CA LYS A 83 1.41 15.76 15.48
C LYS A 83 1.56 14.58 14.54
N LYS A 84 2.78 14.29 14.10
CA LYS A 84 3.09 13.14 13.24
C LYS A 84 3.09 11.81 14.02
N SER A 85 2.43 11.74 15.19
CA SER A 85 2.41 10.59 16.09
C SER A 85 1.04 9.89 16.08
N LEU A 86 1.06 8.59 16.35
CA LEU A 86 -0.15 7.80 16.58
C LEU A 86 -0.55 7.90 18.05
N VAL A 87 -1.81 8.17 18.31
CA VAL A 87 -2.41 8.19 19.64
C VAL A 87 -3.46 7.08 19.70
N ILE A 88 -3.62 6.45 20.86
CA ILE A 88 -4.62 5.39 21.05
C ILE A 88 -6.03 6.02 21.03
N ASP A 89 -6.96 5.34 20.37
CA ASP A 89 -8.40 5.61 20.46
C ASP A 89 -9.00 4.52 21.36
N ASP A 90 -9.28 4.84 22.62
CA ASP A 90 -9.67 3.86 23.65
C ASP A 90 -10.90 3.02 23.25
N ARG A 91 -11.88 3.63 22.57
CA ARG A 91 -13.09 2.92 22.13
C ARG A 91 -12.74 1.88 21.09
N GLN A 92 -11.91 2.25 20.12
CA GLN A 92 -11.49 1.33 19.06
C GLN A 92 -10.45 0.31 19.57
N ALA A 93 -9.61 0.69 20.52
CA ALA A 93 -8.62 -0.19 21.14
C ALA A 93 -9.29 -1.33 21.91
N LYS A 94 -10.36 -1.04 22.67
CA LYS A 94 -11.21 -2.07 23.30
C LYS A 94 -11.79 -3.04 22.27
N THR A 95 -12.19 -2.53 21.11
CA THR A 95 -12.71 -3.36 20.01
C THR A 95 -11.63 -4.29 19.46
N VAL A 96 -10.40 -3.80 19.31
CA VAL A 96 -9.25 -4.62 18.87
C VAL A 96 -8.90 -5.69 19.90
N GLN A 97 -8.82 -5.33 21.19
CA GLN A 97 -8.61 -6.29 22.28
C GLN A 97 -9.67 -7.39 22.25
N ARG A 98 -10.94 -7.00 22.13
CA ARG A 98 -12.06 -7.95 22.07
C ARG A 98 -11.95 -8.94 20.92
N VAL A 99 -11.45 -8.51 19.75
CA VAL A 99 -11.19 -9.42 18.60
C VAL A 99 -10.16 -10.49 18.96
N PHE A 100 -9.09 -10.12 19.66
CA PHE A 100 -8.06 -11.07 20.09
C PHE A 100 -8.60 -12.02 21.17
N ASP A 101 -9.33 -11.49 22.15
CA ASP A 101 -9.97 -12.29 23.21
C ASP A 101 -10.93 -13.33 22.61
N LEU A 102 -11.79 -12.92 21.67
CA LEU A 102 -12.71 -13.83 20.99
C LEU A 102 -11.99 -14.89 20.18
N LYS A 103 -10.85 -14.56 19.55
CA LYS A 103 -10.07 -15.54 18.79
C LYS A 103 -9.36 -16.55 19.69
N GLU A 104 -8.95 -16.13 20.89
CA GLU A 104 -8.34 -16.99 21.90
C GLU A 104 -9.36 -17.89 22.59
N GLN A 105 -10.53 -17.34 22.96
CA GLN A 105 -11.65 -18.08 23.55
C GLN A 105 -12.26 -19.09 22.57
N TYR A 106 -12.35 -18.72 21.28
CA TYR A 106 -12.99 -19.53 20.24
C TYR A 106 -12.07 -19.76 19.05
N PRO A 107 -11.03 -20.61 19.17
CA PRO A 107 -10.04 -20.81 18.12
C PRO A 107 -10.63 -21.39 16.83
N LEU A 108 -11.69 -22.19 16.93
CA LEU A 108 -12.38 -22.83 15.81
C LEU A 108 -13.37 -21.92 15.08
N TRP A 109 -13.69 -20.74 15.63
CA TRP A 109 -14.63 -19.83 14.98
C TRP A 109 -14.06 -19.24 13.69
N THR A 110 -14.94 -19.14 12.71
CA THR A 110 -14.66 -18.47 11.44
C THR A 110 -14.56 -16.96 11.63
N LEU A 111 -13.89 -16.29 10.70
CA LEU A 111 -13.81 -14.82 10.67
C LEU A 111 -15.18 -14.14 10.58
N THR A 112 -16.17 -14.82 10.01
CA THR A 112 -17.56 -14.34 9.94
C THR A 112 -18.22 -14.39 11.30
N GLN A 113 -18.13 -15.51 12.01
CA GLN A 113 -18.69 -15.66 13.37
C GLN A 113 -18.09 -14.67 14.35
N LEU A 114 -16.78 -14.42 14.27
CA LEU A 114 -16.12 -13.38 15.06
C LEU A 114 -16.69 -11.98 14.75
N ALA A 115 -16.94 -11.67 13.47
CA ALA A 115 -17.50 -10.39 13.06
C ALA A 115 -18.96 -10.23 13.53
N GLU A 116 -19.77 -11.28 13.43
CA GLU A 116 -21.14 -11.32 13.92
C GLU A 116 -21.18 -11.06 15.42
N ARG A 117 -20.35 -11.78 16.19
CA ARG A 117 -20.27 -11.59 17.64
C ARG A 117 -19.88 -10.16 18.02
N LEU A 118 -18.89 -9.57 17.34
CA LEU A 118 -18.53 -8.16 17.55
C LEU A 118 -19.70 -7.21 17.28
N ASN A 119 -20.47 -7.48 16.22
CA ASN A 119 -21.59 -6.63 15.84
C ASN A 119 -22.76 -6.72 16.83
N GLU A 120 -23.03 -7.91 17.36
CA GLU A 120 -24.00 -8.18 18.44
C GLU A 120 -23.63 -7.43 19.73
N GLU A 121 -22.35 -7.44 20.08
CA GLU A 121 -21.79 -6.71 21.23
C GLU A 121 -21.77 -5.18 21.02
N GLY A 122 -22.26 -4.69 19.87
CA GLY A 122 -22.41 -3.26 19.59
C GLY A 122 -21.15 -2.57 19.05
N HIS A 123 -20.08 -3.32 18.77
CA HIS A 123 -18.88 -2.75 18.18
C HIS A 123 -19.15 -2.28 16.74
N ARG A 124 -18.55 -1.14 16.38
CA ARG A 124 -18.65 -0.52 15.06
C ARG A 124 -17.28 -0.09 14.56
N THR A 125 -17.16 -0.03 13.24
CA THR A 125 -15.94 0.41 12.56
C THR A 125 -15.74 1.92 12.72
N LYS A 126 -14.58 2.46 12.33
CA LYS A 126 -14.31 3.91 12.36
C LYS A 126 -15.33 4.76 11.58
N GLN A 127 -15.98 4.17 10.59
CA GLN A 127 -17.05 4.81 9.79
C GLN A 127 -18.45 4.46 10.29
N ASP A 128 -18.56 3.95 11.52
CA ASP A 128 -19.80 3.51 12.16
C ASP A 128 -20.55 2.37 11.46
N LYS A 129 -19.86 1.63 10.57
CA LYS A 129 -20.42 0.46 9.88
C LYS A 129 -20.24 -0.82 10.70
N ARG A 130 -21.06 -1.83 10.41
CA ARG A 130 -20.89 -3.21 10.90
C ARG A 130 -19.56 -3.81 10.47
N PHE A 131 -18.99 -4.65 11.32
CA PHE A 131 -17.80 -5.43 11.04
C PHE A 131 -18.08 -6.54 10.02
N SER A 132 -17.14 -6.71 9.08
CA SER A 132 -17.10 -7.86 8.18
C SER A 132 -15.89 -8.76 8.46
N LYS A 133 -15.92 -9.99 7.94
CA LYS A 133 -14.80 -10.94 8.02
C LYS A 133 -13.46 -10.35 7.59
N VAL A 134 -13.46 -9.42 6.62
CA VAL A 134 -12.24 -8.78 6.10
C VAL A 134 -11.62 -7.86 7.14
N GLN A 135 -12.44 -7.15 7.91
CA GLN A 135 -11.95 -6.24 8.96
C GLN A 135 -11.39 -7.03 10.14
N VAL A 136 -12.07 -8.11 10.56
CA VAL A 136 -11.56 -9.03 11.58
C VAL A 136 -10.23 -9.63 11.13
N LYS A 137 -10.14 -10.15 9.90
CA LYS A 137 -8.89 -10.66 9.32
C LYS A 137 -7.76 -9.63 9.38
N ARG A 138 -8.02 -8.38 8.97
CA ARG A 138 -7.02 -7.29 9.02
C ARG A 138 -6.51 -6.99 10.43
N ILE A 139 -7.35 -7.15 11.46
CA ILE A 139 -6.93 -6.96 12.85
C ILE A 139 -6.00 -8.10 13.26
N LEU A 140 -6.41 -9.34 13.01
CA LEU A 140 -5.62 -10.53 13.35
C LEU A 140 -4.28 -10.61 12.61
N ASP A 141 -4.26 -10.31 11.30
CA ASP A 141 -3.04 -10.27 10.48
C ASP A 141 -2.03 -9.24 11.01
N ARG A 142 -2.50 -8.22 11.73
CA ARG A 142 -1.67 -7.14 12.31
C ARG A 142 -1.39 -7.35 13.80
N LYS A 143 -1.47 -8.58 14.31
CA LYS A 143 -1.18 -8.90 15.72
C LYS A 143 0.14 -8.32 16.21
N THR A 144 1.21 -8.44 15.42
CA THR A 144 2.55 -7.90 15.75
C THR A 144 2.56 -6.38 15.93
N PHE A 145 1.77 -5.65 15.15
CA PHE A 145 1.63 -4.21 15.28
C PHE A 145 0.92 -3.82 16.58
N TYR A 146 -0.16 -4.53 16.93
CA TYR A 146 -0.91 -4.27 18.16
C TYR A 146 -0.19 -4.70 19.43
N SER A 147 0.71 -5.68 19.35
CA SER A 147 1.54 -6.10 20.49
C SER A 147 2.76 -5.17 20.73
N GLY A 148 2.88 -4.06 19.99
CA GLY A 148 3.94 -3.08 20.19
C GLY A 148 5.28 -3.42 19.52
N PHE A 149 5.35 -4.51 18.76
CA PHE A 149 6.56 -4.87 18.01
C PHE A 149 6.54 -4.18 16.63
N LEU A 150 7.18 -3.02 16.54
CA LEU A 150 7.52 -2.39 15.28
C LEU A 150 8.75 -3.11 14.69
N LYS A 151 8.59 -3.81 13.57
CA LYS A 151 9.72 -4.28 12.74
C LYS A 151 10.26 -3.14 11.88
#